data_AF-X2LJK9-F1
#
_entry.id   AF-X2LJK9-F1
#
_cell.length_a   1.000
_cell.length_b   1.000
_cell.length_c   1.000
_cell.angle_alpha   90.00
_cell.angle_beta   90.00
_cell.angle_gamma   90.00
#
_symmetry.space_group_name_H-M   'P 1'
#
loop_
_entity.id
_entity.type
_entity.pdbx_description
1 polymer ?
#
loop_
_entity_poly.entity_id
_entity_poly.type
_entity_poly.pdbx_seq_one_letter_code
_entity_poly.pdbx_strand_id
1 'polypeptide(L)'
;MAFDNTWDQEDAWWRENYGGRPYATGRSYEEFRPGYRYGYESGRHHMGRTWTEVEADLRTGWDKYEHRGTSAWDRVKDAVHDAWHRVTGQKDLDADRMSEREVDRLSQGGRPRP
;
A
#
# COMPACT_ATOMS: atom_id res chain seq x y z
N MET A 1 12.29 22.23 -3.98
CA MET A 1 11.32 21.27 -4.56
C MET A 1 10.92 20.32 -3.45
N ALA A 2 9.70 20.44 -2.92
CA ALA A 2 9.28 19.79 -1.68
C ALA A 2 8.24 18.70 -1.98
N PHE A 3 8.68 17.50 -2.38
CA PHE A 3 7.78 16.34 -2.50
C PHE A 3 8.44 14.98 -2.15
N ASP A 4 9.68 14.93 -1.68
CA ASP A 4 10.46 13.67 -1.70
C ASP A 4 10.90 13.17 -0.31
N ASN A 5 10.07 13.33 0.72
CA ASN A 5 10.33 12.68 2.02
C ASN A 5 9.27 11.65 2.40
N THR A 6 8.07 11.74 1.81
CA THR A 6 6.98 10.78 2.08
C THR A 6 7.03 9.57 1.15
N TRP A 7 7.42 9.75 -0.12
CA TRP A 7 7.58 8.63 -1.06
C TRP A 7 8.78 7.73 -0.71
N ASP A 8 9.93 8.31 -0.35
CA ASP A 8 11.12 7.53 0.05
C ASP A 8 10.87 6.65 1.28
N GLN A 9 10.18 7.19 2.29
CA GLN A 9 9.74 6.41 3.45
C GLN A 9 8.76 5.29 3.08
N GLU A 10 7.81 5.56 2.17
CA GLU A 10 6.88 4.53 1.70
C GLU A 10 7.58 3.48 0.82
N ASP A 11 8.57 3.87 0.00
CA ASP A 11 9.41 2.96 -0.80
C ASP A 11 10.19 2.00 0.09
N ALA A 12 10.83 2.51 1.14
CA ALA A 12 11.55 1.69 2.11
C ALA A 12 10.62 0.66 2.77
N TRP A 13 9.44 1.10 3.22
CA TRP A 13 8.44 0.22 3.82
C TRP A 13 7.93 -0.83 2.83
N TRP A 14 7.60 -0.42 1.60
CA TRP A 14 7.16 -1.36 0.56
C TRP A 14 8.25 -2.34 0.18
N ARG A 15 9.53 -1.94 0.15
CA ARG A 15 10.66 -2.84 -0.12
C ARG A 15 10.80 -3.94 0.94
N GLU A 16 10.48 -3.64 2.19
CA GLU A 16 10.51 -4.66 3.25
C GLU A 16 9.22 -5.49 3.29
N ASN A 17 8.07 -4.90 2.98
CA ASN A 17 6.76 -5.53 3.12
C ASN A 17 6.25 -6.25 1.84
N TYR A 18 6.69 -5.87 0.64
CA TYR A 18 6.18 -6.45 -0.62
C TYR A 18 6.45 -7.96 -0.71
N GLY A 19 7.59 -8.42 -0.18
CA GLY A 19 8.00 -9.83 -0.26
C GLY A 19 7.07 -10.81 0.44
N GLY A 20 6.23 -10.35 1.38
CA GLY A 20 5.22 -11.18 2.04
C GLY A 20 3.96 -11.44 1.20
N ARG A 21 3.87 -10.87 0.00
CA ARG A 21 2.66 -10.88 -0.80
C ARG A 21 2.71 -11.95 -1.90
N PRO A 22 1.60 -12.64 -2.17
CA PRO A 22 1.58 -13.74 -3.15
C PRO A 22 1.95 -13.26 -4.56
N TYR A 23 1.61 -12.03 -4.93
CA TYR A 23 1.95 -11.46 -6.23
C TYR A 23 3.42 -11.05 -6.38
N ALA A 24 4.16 -10.87 -5.27
CA ALA A 24 5.58 -10.54 -5.30
C ALA A 24 6.47 -11.79 -5.47
N THR A 25 5.88 -12.99 -5.35
CA THR A 25 6.61 -14.25 -5.47
C THR A 25 7.16 -14.42 -6.89
N GLY A 26 8.48 -14.45 -7.03
CA GLY A 26 9.17 -14.61 -8.32
C GLY A 26 9.34 -13.32 -9.13
N ARG A 27 9.16 -12.14 -8.50
CA ARG A 27 9.30 -10.83 -9.16
C ARG A 27 10.12 -9.87 -8.31
N SER A 28 10.78 -8.93 -8.97
CA SER A 28 11.60 -7.93 -8.28
C SER A 28 10.76 -6.74 -7.85
N TYR A 29 11.10 -6.15 -6.69
CA TYR A 29 10.50 -4.90 -6.22
C TYR A 29 10.49 -3.80 -7.30
N GLU A 30 11.56 -3.73 -8.11
CA GLU A 30 11.71 -2.73 -9.17
C GLU A 30 10.59 -2.78 -10.23
N GLU A 31 9.99 -3.96 -10.48
CA GLU A 31 8.84 -4.08 -11.38
C GLU A 31 7.57 -3.44 -10.81
N PHE A 32 7.44 -3.44 -9.48
CA PHE A 32 6.27 -2.93 -8.75
C PHE A 32 6.44 -1.50 -8.25
N ARG A 33 7.68 -1.06 -8.06
CA ARG A 33 8.05 0.29 -7.63
C ARG A 33 7.33 1.39 -8.42
N PRO A 34 7.25 1.37 -9.77
CA PRO A 34 6.47 2.37 -10.50
C PRO A 34 4.96 2.24 -10.23
N GLY A 35 4.45 1.04 -9.96
CA GLY A 35 3.05 0.83 -9.56
C GLY A 35 2.71 1.40 -8.18
N TYR A 36 3.54 1.12 -7.17
CA TYR A 36 3.38 1.70 -5.83
C TYR A 36 3.42 3.23 -5.87
N ARG A 37 4.33 3.79 -6.67
CA ARG A 37 4.44 5.23 -6.86
C ARG A 37 3.19 5.81 -7.48
N TYR A 38 2.74 5.19 -8.56
CA TYR A 38 1.56 5.64 -9.27
C TYR A 38 0.29 5.56 -8.42
N GLY A 39 0.11 4.48 -7.65
CA GLY A 39 -0.99 4.35 -6.70
C GLY A 39 -0.93 5.36 -5.55
N TYR A 40 0.27 5.67 -5.07
CA TYR A 40 0.49 6.67 -4.03
C TYR A 40 0.14 8.09 -4.48
N GLU A 41 0.68 8.50 -5.63
CA GLU A 41 0.43 9.82 -6.22
C GLU A 41 -1.05 9.96 -6.55
N SER A 42 -1.64 8.96 -7.19
CA SER A 42 -3.04 9.00 -7.59
C SER A 42 -4.00 8.91 -6.39
N GLY A 43 -3.65 8.17 -5.35
CA GLY A 43 -4.44 8.10 -4.11
C GLY A 43 -4.62 9.46 -3.45
N ARG A 44 -3.60 10.32 -3.49
CA ARG A 44 -3.70 11.69 -2.97
C ARG A 44 -4.61 12.58 -3.84
N HIS A 45 -4.63 12.37 -5.15
CA HIS A 45 -5.44 13.15 -6.09
C HIS A 45 -6.90 12.69 -6.16
N HIS A 46 -7.18 11.42 -5.88
CA HIS A 46 -8.50 10.80 -6.00
C HIS A 46 -9.13 10.43 -4.65
N MET A 47 -8.78 11.13 -3.56
CA MET A 47 -9.42 10.93 -2.25
C MET A 47 -10.94 11.17 -2.35
N GLY A 48 -11.73 10.22 -1.84
CA GLY A 48 -13.20 10.27 -1.89
C GLY A 48 -13.84 9.59 -3.10
N ARG A 49 -13.05 8.93 -3.96
CA ARG A 49 -13.55 8.04 -5.03
C ARG A 49 -13.37 6.57 -4.65
N THR A 50 -14.17 5.70 -5.26
CA THR A 50 -14.05 4.25 -5.07
C THR A 50 -12.95 3.64 -5.95
N TRP A 51 -12.40 2.48 -5.54
CA TRP A 51 -11.39 1.77 -6.35
C TRP A 51 -11.90 1.50 -7.76
N THR A 52 -13.15 1.04 -7.93
CA THR A 52 -13.72 0.71 -9.25
C THR A 52 -13.76 1.91 -10.21
N GLU A 53 -14.05 3.11 -9.70
CA GLU A 53 -14.07 4.33 -10.50
C GLU A 53 -12.67 4.81 -10.86
N VAL A 54 -11.75 4.77 -9.89
CA VAL A 54 -10.38 5.21 -10.10
C VAL A 54 -9.58 4.19 -10.92
N GLU A 55 -9.88 2.88 -10.82
CA GLU A 55 -9.19 1.82 -11.57
C GLU A 55 -9.25 2.05 -13.08
N ALA A 56 -10.42 2.46 -13.61
CA ALA A 56 -10.57 2.73 -15.04
C ALA A 56 -9.73 3.94 -15.50
N ASP A 57 -9.68 4.98 -14.67
CA ASP A 57 -8.89 6.19 -14.91
C ASP A 57 -7.39 5.91 -14.80
N LEU A 58 -6.98 5.19 -13.75
CA LEU A 58 -5.61 4.75 -13.49
C LEU A 58 -5.10 3.81 -14.57
N ARG A 59 -5.92 2.88 -15.04
CA ARG A 59 -5.57 1.98 -16.14
C ARG A 59 -5.27 2.78 -17.41
N THR A 60 -6.11 3.78 -17.69
CA THR A 60 -5.95 4.67 -18.84
C THR A 60 -4.69 5.52 -18.70
N GLY A 61 -4.43 6.05 -17.50
CA GLY A 61 -3.23 6.82 -17.19
C GLY A 61 -1.95 5.97 -17.22
N TRP A 62 -2.01 4.73 -16.76
CA TRP A 62 -0.92 3.76 -16.82
C TRP A 62 -0.54 3.40 -18.25
N ASP A 63 -1.53 3.27 -19.15
CA ASP A 63 -1.24 3.04 -20.56
C ASP A 63 -0.47 4.22 -21.18
N LYS A 64 -0.75 5.44 -20.72
CA LYS A 64 -0.03 6.65 -21.16
C LYS A 64 1.27 6.92 -20.38
N TYR A 65 1.57 6.12 -19.36
CA TYR A 65 2.70 6.36 -18.47
C TYR A 65 4.01 5.85 -19.11
N GLU A 66 4.84 6.78 -19.57
CA GLU A 66 6.13 6.47 -20.23
C GLU A 66 7.12 5.75 -19.29
N HIS A 67 6.97 5.92 -17.97
CA HIS A 67 7.81 5.26 -16.95
C HIS A 67 7.27 3.90 -16.49
N ARG A 68 6.22 3.34 -17.13
CA ARG A 68 5.73 1.99 -16.82
C ARG A 68 6.75 0.89 -17.13
N GLY A 69 7.75 1.21 -17.96
CA GLY A 69 8.70 0.23 -18.50
C GLY A 69 7.98 -0.83 -19.32
N THR A 70 8.30 -2.11 -19.05
CA THR A 70 7.64 -3.29 -19.63
C THR A 70 6.57 -3.90 -18.72
N SER A 71 6.27 -3.27 -17.57
CA SER A 71 5.29 -3.76 -16.62
C SER A 71 3.86 -3.52 -17.10
N ALA A 72 3.11 -4.60 -17.31
CA ALA A 72 1.70 -4.52 -17.67
C ALA A 72 0.85 -4.02 -16.49
N TRP A 73 -0.23 -3.28 -16.77
CA TRP A 73 -1.22 -2.84 -15.76
C TRP A 73 -1.64 -3.99 -14.85
N ASP A 74 -1.95 -5.16 -15.41
CA ASP A 74 -2.40 -6.31 -14.62
C ASP A 74 -1.36 -6.82 -13.60
N ARG A 75 -0.07 -6.57 -13.85
CA ARG A 75 1.02 -6.93 -12.92
C ARG A 75 1.18 -5.91 -11.80
N VAL A 76 0.92 -4.63 -12.08
CA VAL A 76 1.10 -3.54 -11.11
C VAL A 76 -0.19 -3.16 -10.42
N LYS A 77 -1.37 -3.54 -10.93
CA LYS A 77 -2.67 -3.11 -10.40
C LYS A 77 -2.83 -3.48 -8.94
N ASP A 78 -2.35 -4.66 -8.52
CA ASP A 78 -2.38 -5.11 -7.13
C ASP A 78 -1.51 -4.18 -6.25
N ALA A 79 -0.29 -3.87 -6.71
CA ALA A 79 0.59 -2.94 -6.02
C ALA A 79 0.03 -1.51 -5.97
N VAL A 80 -0.57 -1.04 -7.07
CA VAL A 80 -1.24 0.27 -7.17
C VAL A 80 -2.43 0.33 -6.23
N HIS A 81 -3.27 -0.72 -6.20
CA HIS A 81 -4.44 -0.84 -5.34
C HIS A 81 -4.04 -0.74 -3.87
N ASP A 82 -3.01 -1.47 -3.48
CA ASP A 82 -2.52 -1.47 -2.10
C ASP A 82 -1.92 -0.13 -1.66
N ALA A 83 -1.11 0.50 -2.52
CA ALA A 83 -0.61 1.85 -2.24
C ALA A 83 -1.76 2.86 -2.16
N TRP A 84 -2.71 2.78 -3.09
CA TRP A 84 -3.87 3.66 -3.14
C TRP A 84 -4.75 3.50 -1.89
N HIS A 85 -5.04 2.26 -1.48
CA HIS A 85 -5.84 1.95 -0.29
C HIS A 85 -5.15 2.46 0.98
N ARG A 86 -3.82 2.31 1.06
CA ARG A 86 -3.01 2.84 2.16
C ARG A 86 -3.02 4.37 2.23
N VAL A 87 -3.03 5.07 1.09
CA VAL A 87 -3.04 6.55 1.03
C VAL A 87 -4.42 7.14 1.27
N THR A 88 -5.44 6.58 0.63
CA THR A 88 -6.82 7.09 0.71
C THR A 88 -7.45 6.91 2.07
N GLY A 89 -6.83 6.14 2.96
CA GLY A 89 -7.29 6.08 4.33
C GLY A 89 -8.54 5.22 4.51
N GLN A 90 -8.84 4.28 3.60
CA GLN A 90 -9.78 3.18 3.87
C GLN A 90 -9.18 2.19 4.91
N LYS A 91 -8.66 2.74 6.00
CA LYS A 91 -8.09 2.06 7.15
C LYS A 91 -9.17 1.71 8.18
N ASP A 92 -10.45 2.02 7.90
CA ASP A 92 -11.49 2.00 8.93
C ASP A 92 -12.14 0.63 9.19
N LEU A 93 -11.78 -0.47 8.50
CA LEU A 93 -12.50 -1.75 8.74
C LEU A 93 -11.69 -2.94 9.24
N ASP A 94 -10.35 -2.97 9.17
CA ASP A 94 -9.60 -4.19 9.53
C ASP A 94 -8.47 -4.04 10.57
N ALA A 95 -7.97 -2.82 10.85
CA ALA A 95 -6.84 -2.64 11.78
C ALA A 95 -7.24 -2.12 13.17
N ASP A 96 -8.29 -1.31 13.29
CA ASP A 96 -8.73 -0.75 14.58
C ASP A 96 -9.32 -1.83 15.51
N ARG A 97 -10.00 -2.84 14.94
CA ARG A 97 -10.56 -3.96 15.72
C ARG A 97 -9.51 -4.92 16.31
N MET A 98 -8.26 -4.84 15.87
CA MET A 98 -7.20 -5.80 16.25
C MET A 98 -6.15 -5.22 17.21
N SER A 99 -6.16 -3.92 17.52
CA SER A 99 -5.08 -3.32 18.33
C SER A 99 -5.53 -2.53 19.57
N GLU A 100 -6.82 -2.51 19.92
CA GLU A 100 -7.28 -1.88 21.18
C GLU A 100 -7.70 -2.88 22.27
N ARG A 101 -7.54 -4.19 22.05
CA ARG A 101 -7.89 -5.23 23.05
C ARG A 101 -6.71 -5.99 23.68
N GLU A 102 -5.48 -5.76 23.21
CA GLU A 102 -4.31 -6.55 23.65
C GLU A 102 -3.17 -5.72 24.28
N VAL A 103 -3.38 -4.43 24.57
CA VAL A 103 -2.43 -3.63 25.35
C VAL A 103 -2.80 -3.47 26.83
N ASP A 104 -4.02 -3.87 27.23
CA ASP A 104 -4.44 -3.91 28.65
C ASP A 104 -4.15 -5.26 29.33
N ARG A 105 -4.10 -6.35 28.56
CA ARG A 105 -3.95 -7.71 29.12
C ARG A 105 -2.53 -8.06 29.57
N LEU A 106 -1.52 -7.26 29.21
CA LEU A 106 -0.11 -7.52 29.53
C LEU A 106 0.40 -6.87 30.83
N SER A 107 -0.49 -6.38 31.70
CA SER A 107 -0.13 -5.95 33.07
C SER A 107 -0.63 -6.88 34.18
N GLN A 108 -1.33 -7.97 33.85
CA GLN A 108 -1.76 -8.95 34.85
C GLN A 108 -1.06 -10.30 34.63
N GLY A 109 0.06 -10.52 35.32
CA GLY A 109 0.55 -11.89 35.47
C GLY A 109 1.97 -12.04 36.00
N GLY A 110 2.15 -11.95 37.32
CA GLY A 110 3.41 -12.43 37.89
C GLY A 110 3.57 -12.39 39.40
N ARG A 111 2.75 -13.11 40.17
CA ARG A 111 3.22 -14.29 40.92
C ARG A 111 2.16 -14.93 41.85
N PRO A 112 2.23 -16.26 42.06
CA PRO A 112 1.22 -17.07 42.73
C PRO A 112 1.36 -17.07 44.26
N ARG A 113 0.23 -17.34 44.94
CA ARG A 113 0.12 -17.63 46.37
C ARG A 113 0.84 -18.97 46.69
N PRO A 114 1.39 -19.14 47.90
CA PRO A 114 0.57 -19.48 49.08
C PRO A 114 0.50 -18.38 50.15
#